data_AF-A0A968RZB3-F1
#
_entry.id   AF-A0A968RZB3-F1
#
_cell.length_a   1.000
_cell.length_b   1.000
_cell.length_c   1.000
_cell.angle_alpha   90.00
_cell.angle_beta   90.00
_cell.angle_gamma   90.00
#
_symmetry.space_group_name_H-M   'P 1'
#
loop_
_entity.id
_entity.type
_entity.pdbx_description
1 polymer ?
#
loop_
_entity_poly.entity_id
_entity_poly.type
_entity_poly.pdbx_seq_one_letter_code
_entity_poly.pdbx_strand_id
1 'polypeptide(L)'
;MAEAARRAWCDRQGLAPQEINALVLRQLKVRKFQIATWGADLNAYFLRRKPQLDRVIYSYLEAADPEIAQELYFRIVNGEQEFSDAAKQYAQGPEALTGGLVGPLELGQLHPALAALLRASTPGQLHLPVALDGKTIVVRLEQWFPARFDQATGDRLYQELLQAWLEQQRAALPVTSHFSPQPLDGPACSPNGCQG
;
A
#
# COMPACT_ATOMS: atom_id res chain seq x y z
N MET A 1 -40.63 3.50 -0.31
CA MET A 1 -39.50 2.60 0.03
C MET A 1 -38.13 3.31 0.00
N ALA A 2 -37.78 4.06 -1.06
CA ALA A 2 -36.49 4.76 -1.15
C ALA A 2 -36.25 5.86 -0.08
N GLU A 3 -37.29 6.63 0.27
CA GLU A 3 -37.16 7.72 1.26
C GLU A 3 -37.01 7.23 2.71
N ALA A 4 -37.66 6.11 3.05
CA ALA A 4 -37.53 5.46 4.36
C ALA A 4 -36.12 4.87 4.55
N ALA A 5 -35.57 4.24 3.50
CA ALA A 5 -34.18 3.78 3.49
C ALA A 5 -33.18 4.94 3.60
N ARG A 6 -33.47 6.08 2.95
CA ARG A 6 -32.64 7.29 3.03
C ARG A 6 -32.62 7.88 4.45
N ARG A 7 -33.78 7.98 5.12
CA ARG A 7 -33.87 8.42 6.53
C ARG A 7 -33.12 7.49 7.47
N ALA A 8 -33.33 6.18 7.36
CA ALA A 8 -32.64 5.19 8.21
C ALA A 8 -31.11 5.16 8.00
N TRP A 9 -30.60 5.55 6.82
CA TRP A 9 -29.16 5.72 6.61
C TRP A 9 -28.64 7.02 7.23
N CYS A 10 -29.40 8.12 7.15
CA CYS A 10 -29.06 9.40 7.79
C CYS A 10 -28.98 9.29 9.30
N ASP A 11 -29.97 8.66 9.92
CA ASP A 11 -30.04 8.47 11.37
C ASP A 11 -28.87 7.64 11.90
N ARG A 12 -28.41 6.65 11.12
CA ARG A 12 -27.23 5.82 11.43
C ARG A 12 -25.90 6.57 11.28
N GLN A 13 -25.85 7.61 10.45
CA GLN A 13 -24.63 8.39 10.18
C GLN A 13 -24.61 9.73 10.94
N GLY A 14 -25.66 10.04 11.71
CA GLY A 14 -25.79 11.31 12.44
C GLY A 14 -25.94 12.54 11.53
N LEU A 15 -26.47 12.35 10.32
CA LEU A 15 -26.55 13.40 9.29
C LEU A 15 -27.98 13.91 9.12
N ALA A 16 -28.15 15.23 8.96
CA ALA A 16 -29.42 15.80 8.56
C ALA A 16 -29.69 15.52 7.06
N PRO A 17 -30.95 15.31 6.64
CA PRO A 17 -31.28 15.00 5.24
C PRO A 17 -30.80 16.03 4.21
N GLN A 18 -30.56 17.27 4.65
CA GLN A 18 -30.05 18.37 3.83
C GLN A 18 -28.52 18.29 3.61
N GLU A 19 -27.79 17.63 4.51
CA GLU A 19 -26.33 17.46 4.45
C GLU A 19 -25.90 16.37 3.45
N ILE A 20 -26.80 15.44 3.13
CA ILE A 20 -26.57 14.42 2.09
C ILE A 20 -26.26 15.08 0.75
N ASN A 21 -27.03 16.11 0.38
CA ASN A 21 -26.82 16.83 -0.88
C ASN A 21 -25.46 17.52 -0.89
N ALA A 22 -25.03 18.11 0.24
CA ALA A 22 -23.72 18.73 0.36
C ALA A 22 -22.58 17.70 0.21
N LEU A 23 -22.74 16.50 0.79
CA LEU A 23 -21.79 15.39 0.66
C LEU A 23 -21.66 14.88 -0.79
N VAL A 24 -22.80 14.62 -1.46
CA VAL A 24 -22.80 14.16 -2.86
C VAL A 24 -22.20 15.24 -3.78
N LEU A 25 -22.62 16.50 -3.60
CA LEU A 25 -22.10 17.62 -4.39
C LEU A 25 -20.60 17.82 -4.17
N ARG A 26 -20.09 17.59 -2.95
CA ARG A 26 -18.65 17.67 -2.67
C ARG A 26 -17.87 16.66 -3.50
N GLN A 27 -18.28 15.40 -3.53
CA GLN A 27 -17.58 14.37 -4.30
C GLN A 27 -17.54 14.71 -5.80
N LEU A 28 -18.66 15.17 -6.36
CA LEU A 28 -18.73 15.59 -7.76
C LEU A 28 -17.85 16.82 -8.05
N LYS A 29 -17.84 17.81 -7.16
CA LYS A 29 -16.97 18.99 -7.28
C LYS A 29 -15.50 18.62 -7.24
N VAL A 30 -15.10 17.75 -6.30
CA VAL A 30 -13.72 17.24 -6.21
C VAL A 30 -13.34 16.50 -7.49
N ARG A 31 -14.21 15.64 -8.01
CA ARG A 31 -13.93 14.92 -9.25
C ARG A 31 -13.79 15.87 -10.45
N LYS A 32 -14.68 16.84 -10.59
CA LYS A 32 -14.58 17.87 -11.64
C LYS A 32 -13.28 18.64 -11.54
N PHE A 33 -12.87 19.02 -10.33
CA PHE A 33 -11.59 19.66 -10.08
C PHE A 33 -10.42 18.77 -10.48
N GLN A 34 -10.36 17.52 -10.04
CA GLN A 34 -9.30 16.57 -10.42
C GLN A 34 -9.14 16.44 -11.94
N ILE A 35 -10.25 16.26 -12.66
CA ILE A 35 -10.24 16.14 -14.12
C ILE A 35 -9.78 17.45 -14.78
N ALA A 36 -10.31 18.60 -14.36
CA ALA A 36 -9.94 19.88 -14.92
C ALA A 36 -8.46 20.24 -14.67
N THR A 37 -7.92 19.86 -13.51
CA THR A 37 -6.54 20.19 -13.11
C THR A 37 -5.51 19.23 -13.72
N TRP A 38 -5.78 17.92 -13.76
CA TRP A 38 -4.78 16.91 -14.12
C TRP A 38 -5.18 15.98 -15.27
N GLY A 39 -6.39 16.10 -15.82
CA GLY A 39 -6.88 15.16 -16.84
C GLY A 39 -6.02 15.09 -18.09
N ALA A 40 -5.47 16.22 -18.55
CA ALA A 40 -4.61 16.27 -19.74
C ALA A 40 -3.29 15.51 -19.52
N ASP A 41 -2.71 15.57 -18.32
CA ASP A 41 -1.39 15.01 -18.01
C ASP A 41 -1.45 13.65 -17.31
N LEU A 42 -2.65 13.13 -17.01
CA LEU A 42 -2.81 11.92 -16.21
C LEU A 42 -2.13 10.72 -16.84
N ASN A 43 -2.17 10.57 -18.17
CA ASN A 43 -1.49 9.48 -18.87
C ASN A 43 0.04 9.59 -18.75
N ALA A 44 0.59 10.79 -18.88
CA ALA A 44 2.02 11.03 -18.68
C ALA A 44 2.44 10.77 -17.22
N TYR A 45 1.57 11.11 -16.27
CA TYR A 45 1.76 10.75 -14.86
C TYR A 45 1.71 9.24 -14.65
N PHE A 46 0.76 8.53 -15.25
CA PHE A 46 0.69 7.06 -15.23
C PHE A 46 1.98 6.44 -15.75
N LEU A 47 2.51 6.87 -16.89
CA LEU A 47 3.76 6.32 -17.45
C LEU A 47 4.95 6.48 -16.50
N ARG A 48 5.03 7.59 -15.77
CA ARG A 48 6.05 7.82 -14.74
C ARG A 48 5.86 6.93 -13.52
N ARG A 49 4.62 6.65 -13.12
CA ARG A 49 4.29 5.77 -11.99
C ARG A 49 4.33 4.29 -12.34
N LYS A 50 4.14 3.93 -13.62
CA LYS A 50 4.01 2.55 -14.11
C LYS A 50 5.10 1.60 -13.59
N PRO A 51 6.41 1.95 -13.56
CA PRO A 51 7.43 1.04 -13.03
C PRO A 51 7.25 0.63 -11.57
N GLN A 52 6.49 1.40 -10.79
CA GLN A 52 6.16 1.11 -9.39
C GLN A 52 4.80 0.42 -9.25
N LEU A 53 3.91 0.58 -10.24
CA LEU A 53 2.59 -0.05 -10.27
C LEU A 53 2.61 -1.44 -10.93
N ASP A 54 3.65 -1.73 -11.73
CA ASP A 54 3.88 -3.07 -12.25
C ASP A 54 3.94 -4.07 -11.09
N ARG A 55 3.25 -5.20 -11.25
CA ARG A 55 3.14 -6.23 -10.22
C ARG A 55 3.95 -7.45 -10.59
N VAL A 56 4.43 -8.15 -9.58
CA VAL A 56 5.22 -9.37 -9.76
C VAL A 56 4.78 -10.46 -8.79
N ILE A 57 4.95 -11.71 -9.21
CA ILE A 57 5.05 -12.85 -8.31
C ILE A 57 6.51 -13.31 -8.37
N TYR A 58 7.09 -13.57 -7.21
CA TYR A 58 8.48 -14.02 -7.10
C TYR A 58 8.61 -15.08 -6.01
N SER A 59 9.62 -15.93 -6.14
CA SER A 59 10.05 -16.83 -5.10
C SER A 59 11.18 -16.19 -4.30
N TYR A 60 11.12 -16.30 -2.98
CA TYR A 60 12.02 -15.69 -2.01
C TYR A 60 12.35 -16.71 -0.92
N LEU A 61 13.62 -16.78 -0.53
CA LEU A 61 14.09 -17.54 0.62
C LEU A 61 15.18 -16.73 1.31
N GLU A 62 15.04 -16.53 2.61
CA GLU A 62 16.12 -16.06 3.48
C GLU A 62 16.88 -17.25 4.05
N ALA A 63 18.19 -17.35 3.74
CA ALA A 63 19.06 -18.40 4.25
C ALA A 63 19.69 -17.99 5.60
N ALA A 64 20.12 -19.00 6.38
CA ALA A 64 20.76 -18.74 7.68
C ALA A 64 22.11 -18.01 7.53
N ASP A 65 22.86 -18.32 6.47
CA ASP A 65 24.17 -17.74 6.16
C ASP A 65 24.44 -17.77 4.63
N PRO A 66 25.51 -17.09 4.17
CA PRO A 66 25.87 -17.05 2.75
C PRO A 66 26.24 -18.40 2.14
N GLU A 67 26.89 -19.30 2.90
CA GLU A 67 27.29 -20.62 2.42
C GLU A 67 26.06 -21.47 2.08
N ILE A 68 25.06 -21.49 2.96
CA ILE A 68 23.78 -22.17 2.74
C ILE A 68 23.05 -21.57 1.54
N ALA A 69 22.98 -20.24 1.43
CA ALA A 69 22.34 -19.60 0.29
C ALA A 69 22.97 -20.02 -1.04
N GLN A 70 24.30 -20.10 -1.07
CA GLN A 70 25.06 -20.49 -2.25
C GLN A 70 24.82 -21.96 -2.63
N GLU A 71 24.78 -22.86 -1.65
CA GLU A 71 24.44 -24.26 -1.88
C GLU A 71 23.01 -24.40 -2.43
N LEU A 72 22.03 -23.73 -1.81
CA LEU A 72 20.64 -23.76 -2.25
C LEU A 72 20.48 -23.21 -3.67
N TYR A 73 21.19 -22.13 -4.01
CA TYR A 73 21.22 -21.62 -5.38
C TYR A 73 21.67 -22.69 -6.37
N PHE A 74 22.77 -23.41 -6.08
CA PHE A 74 23.28 -24.45 -6.99
C PHE A 74 22.32 -25.63 -7.12
N ARG A 75 21.73 -26.10 -6.03
CA ARG A 75 20.73 -27.17 -6.06
C ARG A 75 19.53 -26.79 -6.93
N ILE A 76 19.04 -25.55 -6.81
CA ILE A 76 17.88 -25.07 -7.56
C ILE A 76 18.23 -24.88 -9.04
N VAL A 77 19.37 -24.26 -9.36
CA VAL A 77 19.75 -24.01 -10.76
C VAL A 77 20.06 -25.31 -11.52
N ASN A 78 20.57 -26.33 -10.83
CA ASN A 78 20.82 -27.66 -11.39
C ASN A 78 19.56 -28.55 -11.44
N GLY A 79 18.44 -28.10 -10.87
CA GLY A 79 17.20 -28.88 -10.79
C GLY A 79 17.24 -30.06 -9.81
N GLU A 80 18.19 -30.07 -8.87
CA GLU A 80 18.31 -31.08 -7.81
C GLU A 80 17.23 -30.89 -6.73
N GLN A 81 16.75 -29.66 -6.57
CA GLN A 81 15.73 -29.31 -5.58
C GLN A 81 14.82 -28.20 -6.12
N GLU A 82 13.51 -28.36 -5.93
CA GLU A 82 12.54 -27.30 -6.23
C GLU A 82 12.67 -26.14 -5.23
N PHE A 83 12.48 -24.91 -5.71
CA PHE A 83 12.59 -23.71 -4.87
C PHE A 83 11.67 -23.81 -3.65
N SER A 84 10.43 -24.28 -3.85
CA SER A 84 9.45 -24.39 -2.77
C SER A 84 9.85 -25.37 -1.67
N ASP A 85 10.58 -26.42 -2.02
CA ASP A 85 11.04 -27.41 -1.06
C ASP A 85 12.25 -26.90 -0.30
N ALA A 86 13.17 -26.21 -0.99
CA ALA A 86 14.26 -25.48 -0.35
C ALA A 86 13.72 -24.44 0.65
N ALA A 87 12.70 -23.67 0.25
CA ALA A 87 12.04 -22.69 1.12
C ALA A 87 11.45 -23.32 2.39
N LYS A 88 10.66 -24.38 2.26
CA LYS A 88 10.05 -25.06 3.41
C LYS A 88 11.07 -25.63 4.40
N GLN A 89 12.22 -26.06 3.91
CA GLN A 89 13.23 -26.74 4.72
C GLN A 89 14.25 -25.80 5.36
N TYR A 90 14.65 -24.73 4.66
CA TYR A 90 15.82 -23.94 5.03
C TYR A 90 15.53 -22.45 5.26
N ALA A 91 14.35 -21.94 4.87
CA ALA A 91 14.05 -20.52 5.04
C ALA A 91 13.99 -20.12 6.52
N GLN A 92 14.51 -18.94 6.83
CA GLN A 92 14.51 -18.37 8.18
C GLN A 92 13.28 -17.49 8.47
N GLY A 93 12.53 -17.10 7.45
CA GLY A 93 11.37 -16.23 7.59
C GLY A 93 10.02 -16.92 7.36
N PRO A 94 8.92 -16.14 7.36
CA PRO A 94 7.55 -16.65 7.17
C PRO A 94 7.34 -17.33 5.80
N GLU A 95 8.22 -17.07 4.83
CA GLU A 95 8.21 -17.68 3.50
C GLU A 95 8.38 -19.21 3.53
N ALA A 96 8.90 -19.79 4.62
CA ALA A 96 8.92 -21.24 4.83
C ALA A 96 7.50 -21.86 4.71
N LEU A 97 6.48 -21.13 5.17
CA LEU A 97 5.08 -21.58 5.17
C LEU A 97 4.44 -21.52 3.79
N THR A 98 4.89 -20.60 2.93
CA THR A 98 4.34 -20.42 1.58
C THR A 98 5.17 -21.12 0.50
N GLY A 99 6.22 -21.85 0.90
CA GLY A 99 7.17 -22.42 -0.04
C GLY A 99 7.89 -21.34 -0.85
N GLY A 100 8.17 -20.20 -0.23
CA GLY A 100 8.91 -19.11 -0.85
C GLY A 100 8.10 -18.23 -1.80
N LEU A 101 6.88 -18.62 -2.17
CA LEU A 101 6.10 -17.88 -3.17
C LEU A 101 5.47 -16.62 -2.57
N VAL A 102 5.68 -15.49 -3.23
CA VAL A 102 5.22 -14.16 -2.79
C VAL A 102 4.58 -13.41 -3.96
N GLY A 103 3.34 -12.96 -3.80
CA GLY A 103 2.65 -12.07 -4.75
C GLY A 103 1.20 -12.42 -5.04
N PRO A 104 0.53 -11.70 -5.97
CA PRO A 104 1.05 -10.57 -6.76
C PRO A 104 1.22 -9.29 -5.94
N LEU A 105 2.38 -8.62 -6.03
CA LEU A 105 2.70 -7.37 -5.32
C LEU A 105 3.22 -6.30 -6.27
N GLU A 106 2.85 -5.04 -6.02
CA GLU A 106 3.37 -3.88 -6.76
C GLU A 106 4.85 -3.66 -6.42
N LEU A 107 5.69 -3.41 -7.42
CA LEU A 107 7.13 -3.17 -7.22
C LEU A 107 7.41 -1.98 -6.30
N GLY A 108 6.53 -0.97 -6.28
CA GLY A 108 6.63 0.17 -5.38
C GLY A 108 6.43 -0.14 -3.89
N GLN A 109 5.90 -1.33 -3.57
CA GLN A 109 5.71 -1.80 -2.18
C GLN A 109 6.91 -2.62 -1.67
N LEU A 110 7.80 -3.05 -2.56
CA LEU A 110 8.96 -3.86 -2.22
C LEU A 110 10.14 -2.99 -1.77
N HIS A 111 11.10 -3.60 -1.07
CA HIS A 111 12.37 -2.94 -0.76
C HIS A 111 13.05 -2.46 -2.07
N PRO A 112 13.58 -1.23 -2.15
CA PRO A 112 14.08 -0.65 -3.40
C PRO A 112 15.11 -1.51 -4.13
N ALA A 113 16.02 -2.16 -3.40
CA ALA A 113 17.02 -3.05 -3.99
C ALA A 113 16.39 -4.32 -4.59
N LEU A 114 15.41 -4.92 -3.90
CA LEU A 114 14.67 -6.08 -4.42
C LEU A 114 13.82 -5.70 -5.64
N ALA A 115 13.14 -4.55 -5.59
CA ALA A 115 12.36 -4.05 -6.71
C ALA A 115 13.22 -3.81 -7.96
N ALA A 116 14.42 -3.25 -7.79
CA ALA A 116 15.37 -3.03 -8.88
C ALA A 116 15.85 -4.36 -9.48
N LEU A 117 16.21 -5.33 -8.64
CA LEU A 117 16.62 -6.67 -9.06
C LEU A 117 15.50 -7.37 -9.87
N LEU A 118 14.28 -7.40 -9.35
CA LEU A 118 13.14 -8.03 -10.03
C LEU A 118 12.78 -7.31 -11.33
N ARG A 119 12.90 -5.97 -11.39
CA ARG A 119 12.66 -5.20 -12.62
C ARG A 119 13.62 -5.52 -13.75
N ALA A 120 14.87 -5.86 -13.42
CA ALA A 120 15.87 -6.26 -14.40
C ALA A 120 15.77 -7.75 -14.79
N SER A 121 14.83 -8.50 -14.20
CA SER A 121 14.74 -9.96 -14.35
C SER A 121 13.77 -10.39 -15.45
N THR A 122 14.01 -11.56 -16.03
CA THR A 122 13.02 -12.29 -16.82
C THR A 122 12.31 -13.36 -15.98
N PRO A 123 11.04 -13.70 -16.26
CA PRO A 123 10.36 -14.82 -15.60
C PRO A 123 11.19 -16.11 -15.65
N GLY A 124 11.27 -16.82 -14.52
CA GLY A 124 12.12 -18.00 -14.31
C GLY A 124 13.56 -17.69 -13.91
N GLN A 125 14.03 -16.44 -13.99
CA GLN A 125 15.41 -16.09 -13.68
C GLN A 125 15.69 -16.15 -12.18
N LEU A 126 16.55 -17.11 -11.79
CA LEU A 126 17.11 -17.24 -10.45
C LEU A 126 18.37 -16.37 -10.32
N HIS A 127 18.46 -15.60 -9.25
CA HIS A 127 19.62 -14.77 -8.95
C HIS A 127 20.58 -15.48 -8.01
N LEU A 128 21.87 -15.16 -8.14
CA LEU A 128 22.86 -15.48 -7.12
C LEU A 128 22.42 -14.93 -5.76
N PRO A 129 22.88 -15.54 -4.65
CA PRO A 129 22.58 -15.03 -3.31
C PRO A 129 22.89 -13.54 -3.17
N VAL A 130 21.93 -12.77 -2.65
CA VAL A 130 22.05 -11.32 -2.49
C VAL A 130 21.97 -10.97 -1.01
N ALA A 131 22.84 -10.07 -0.56
CA ALA A 131 22.70 -9.47 0.76
C ALA A 131 21.64 -8.35 0.71
N LEU A 132 20.59 -8.46 1.50
CA LEU A 132 19.52 -7.48 1.64
C LEU A 132 19.27 -7.21 3.13
N ASP A 133 19.51 -5.99 3.59
CA ASP A 133 19.31 -5.58 4.99
C ASP A 133 19.96 -6.52 6.03
N GLY A 134 21.19 -6.98 5.74
CA GLY A 134 21.94 -7.88 6.61
C GLY A 134 21.55 -9.35 6.52
N LYS A 135 20.62 -9.71 5.62
CA LYS A 135 20.13 -11.07 5.38
C LYS A 135 20.65 -11.58 4.05
N THR A 136 20.93 -12.87 3.93
CA THR A 136 21.28 -13.47 2.64
C THR A 136 20.06 -14.13 2.04
N ILE A 137 19.67 -13.69 0.84
CA ILE A 137 18.44 -14.11 0.19
C ILE A 137 18.71 -14.77 -1.16
N VAL A 138 17.88 -15.75 -1.52
CA VAL A 138 17.80 -16.33 -2.86
C VAL A 138 16.46 -15.93 -3.45
N VAL A 139 16.45 -15.42 -4.68
CA VAL A 139 15.25 -14.88 -5.33
C VAL A 139 15.14 -15.34 -6.77
N ARG A 140 13.91 -15.67 -7.18
CA ARG A 140 13.55 -15.96 -8.57
C ARG A 140 12.31 -15.18 -8.98
N LEU A 141 12.34 -14.49 -10.12
CA LEU A 141 11.12 -13.90 -10.67
C LEU A 141 10.23 -15.02 -11.24
N GLU A 142 8.97 -15.14 -10.81
CA GLU A 142 8.05 -16.16 -11.34
C GLU A 142 7.17 -15.59 -12.43
N GLN A 143 6.53 -14.44 -12.19
CA GLN A 143 5.60 -13.83 -13.14
C GLN A 143 5.63 -12.30 -13.07
N TRP A 144 5.41 -11.68 -14.23
CA TRP A 144 5.37 -10.23 -14.40
C TRP A 144 4.00 -9.77 -14.91
N PHE A 145 3.44 -8.74 -14.28
CA PHE A 145 2.13 -8.18 -14.62
C PHE A 145 2.27 -6.67 -14.87
N PRO A 146 2.30 -6.21 -16.13
CA PRO A 146 2.37 -4.80 -16.42
C PRO A 146 1.08 -4.10 -15.95
N ALA A 147 1.23 -2.97 -15.25
CA ALA A 147 0.11 -2.11 -14.91
C ALA A 147 -0.55 -1.58 -16.18
N ARG A 148 -1.87 -1.44 -16.12
CA ARG A 148 -2.70 -0.94 -17.21
C ARG A 148 -3.32 0.38 -16.80
N PHE A 149 -3.45 1.29 -17.75
CA PHE A 149 -4.17 2.53 -17.51
C PHE A 149 -5.67 2.31 -17.72
N ASP A 150 -6.34 1.81 -16.69
CA ASP A 150 -7.78 1.64 -16.63
C ASP A 150 -8.43 2.66 -15.69
N GLN A 151 -9.76 2.63 -15.60
CA GLN A 151 -10.52 3.57 -14.76
C GLN A 151 -10.09 3.50 -13.28
N ALA A 152 -9.91 2.29 -12.74
CA ALA A 152 -9.51 2.10 -11.35
C ALA A 152 -8.11 2.69 -11.07
N THR A 153 -7.16 2.46 -11.97
CA THR A 153 -5.81 3.02 -11.89
C THR A 153 -5.86 4.55 -12.03
N GLY A 154 -6.63 5.07 -12.98
CA GLY A 154 -6.83 6.51 -13.15
C GLY A 154 -7.42 7.17 -11.90
N ASP A 155 -8.42 6.55 -11.27
CA ASP A 155 -9.03 7.03 -10.04
C ASP A 155 -8.04 7.06 -8.87
N ARG A 156 -7.19 6.04 -8.75
CA ARG A 156 -6.10 6.01 -7.75
C ARG A 156 -5.09 7.12 -7.99
N LEU A 157 -4.67 7.35 -9.23
CA LEU A 157 -3.71 8.40 -9.57
C LEU A 157 -4.28 9.80 -9.33
N TYR A 158 -5.57 10.02 -9.61
CA TYR A 158 -6.24 11.28 -9.25
C TYR A 158 -6.27 11.52 -7.74
N GLN A 159 -6.49 10.47 -6.93
CA GLN A 159 -6.44 10.57 -5.48
C GLN A 159 -5.02 10.90 -4.98
N GLU A 160 -3.99 10.25 -5.54
CA GLU A 160 -2.58 10.53 -5.23
C GLU A 160 -2.23 12.00 -5.50
N LEU A 161 -2.57 12.51 -6.70
CA LEU A 161 -2.35 13.91 -7.08
C LEU A 161 -3.12 14.90 -6.21
N LEU A 162 -4.37 14.58 -5.87
CA LEU A 162 -5.19 15.42 -5.01
C LEU A 162 -4.60 15.52 -3.59
N GLN A 163 -4.15 14.40 -3.01
CA GLN A 163 -3.54 14.41 -1.68
C GLN A 163 -2.25 15.22 -1.65
N ALA A 164 -1.37 14.99 -2.63
CA ALA A 164 -0.14 15.77 -2.77
C ALA A 164 -0.43 17.28 -2.89
N TRP A 165 -1.46 17.66 -3.66
CA TRP A 165 -1.89 19.05 -3.77
C TRP A 165 -2.43 19.60 -2.45
N LEU A 166 -3.27 18.85 -1.72
CA LEU A 166 -3.81 19.28 -0.42
C LEU A 166 -2.71 19.49 0.62
N GLU A 167 -1.70 18.61 0.65
CA GLU A 167 -0.54 18.75 1.54
C GLU A 167 0.24 20.03 1.23
N GLN A 168 0.44 20.36 -0.05
CA GLN A 168 1.06 21.61 -0.47
C GLN A 168 0.24 22.84 -0.05
N GLN A 169 -1.08 22.81 -0.22
CA GLN A 169 -1.94 23.91 0.22
C GLN A 169 -1.90 24.10 1.73
N ARG A 170 -1.90 23.00 2.51
CA ARG A 170 -1.80 23.06 3.98
C ARG A 170 -0.48 23.67 4.43
N ALA A 171 0.63 23.29 3.81
CA ALA A 171 1.94 23.84 4.13
C ALA A 171 2.07 25.34 3.79
N ALA A 172 1.32 25.83 2.80
CA ALA A 172 1.33 27.23 2.37
C ALA A 172 0.45 28.16 3.23
N LEU A 173 -0.41 27.62 4.11
CA LEU A 173 -1.27 28.42 4.98
C LEU A 173 -0.53 28.77 6.29
N PRO A 174 -0.59 30.04 6.76
CA PRO A 174 -0.12 30.37 8.10
C PRO A 174 -1.00 29.67 9.14
N VAL A 175 -0.40 28.79 9.94
CA VAL A 175 -1.11 28.13 11.04
C VAL A 175 -1.33 29.16 12.16
N THR A 176 -2.47 29.86 12.12
CA THR A 176 -2.95 30.60 13.29
C THR A 176 -3.75 29.63 14.15
N SER A 177 -3.06 28.84 14.99
CA SER A 177 -3.72 27.95 15.95
C SER A 177 -4.33 28.76 17.10
N HIS A 178 -5.53 29.31 16.91
CA HIS A 178 -6.41 29.66 18.03
C HIS A 178 -7.33 28.47 18.33
N PHE A 179 -6.72 27.36 18.75
CA PHE A 179 -7.46 26.27 19.38
C PHE A 179 -7.11 26.31 20.87
N SER A 180 -7.92 27.02 21.66
CA SER A 180 -7.93 26.86 23.11
C SER A 180 -8.87 25.70 23.44
N PRO A 181 -8.37 24.53 23.89
CA PRO A 181 -9.25 23.54 24.48
C PRO A 181 -9.89 24.17 25.72
N GLN A 182 -11.20 24.38 25.71
CA GLN A 182 -11.91 24.69 26.94
C GLN A 182 -11.85 23.46 27.86
N PRO A 183 -11.53 23.61 29.15
CA PRO A 183 -11.70 22.53 30.10
C PRO A 183 -13.16 22.08 30.08
N LEU A 184 -13.38 20.77 30.08
CA LEU A 184 -14.68 20.23 30.44
C LEU A 184 -14.87 20.52 31.94
N ASP A 185 -15.54 21.63 32.25
CA ASP A 185 -15.99 21.93 33.61
C ASP A 185 -17.09 20.94 34.00
N GLY A 186 -16.67 19.71 34.32
CA GLY A 186 -17.45 18.79 35.12
C GLY A 186 -17.26 19.15 36.59
N PRO A 187 -18.33 19.20 37.41
CA PRO A 187 -18.17 19.46 38.83
C PRO A 187 -17.26 18.38 39.44
N ALA A 188 -16.21 18.84 40.13
CA ALA A 188 -15.33 17.98 40.91
C ALA A 188 -16.18 17.19 41.93
N CYS A 189 -16.19 15.87 41.81
CA CYS A 189 -16.70 15.02 42.88
C CYS A 189 -15.82 15.22 44.11
N SER A 190 -16.34 15.90 45.14
CA SER A 190 -15.66 16.06 46.43
C SER A 190 -15.47 14.69 47.10
N PRO A 191 -14.28 14.37 47.63
CA PRO A 191 -13.99 13.08 48.24
C PRO A 191 -14.51 12.92 49.69
N ASN A 192 -15.35 13.83 50.18
CA ASN A 192 -15.91 13.75 51.53
C ASN A 192 -17.41 14.04 51.53
N GLY A 193 -18.19 12.96 51.55
CA GLY A 193 -19.64 12.99 51.66
C GLY A 193 -20.26 11.62 51.92
N CYS A 194 -19.51 10.68 52.51
CA CYS A 194 -20.11 9.55 53.23
C CYS A 194 -20.22 9.97 54.70
N GLN A 195 -21.41 10.39 55.13
CA GLN A 195 -21.93 10.25 56.50
C GLN A 195 -23.36 10.81 56.57
N GLY A 196 -24.30 9.96 56.98
CA GLY A 196 -25.72 10.27 57.19
C GLY A 196 -26.62 9.19 56.65
#